data_AF-A0AAU4S0P5-F1
#
_entry.id   AF-A0AAU4S0P5-F1
#
_cell.length_a   1.000
_cell.length_b   1.000
_cell.length_c   1.000
_cell.angle_alpha   90.00
_cell.angle_beta   90.00
_cell.angle_gamma   90.00
#
_symmetry.space_group_name_H-M   'P 1'
#
loop_
_entity.id
_entity.type
_entity.pdbx_description
1 polymer ?
#
loop_
_entity_poly.entity_id
_entity_poly.type
_entity_poly.pdbx_seq_one_letter_code
_entity_poly.pdbx_strand_id
1 'polypeptide(L)'
;MEAQQVADLINGISFRPGWRFQARVMVDGAPCVIAQALVETVNSNRDQALKGYPEEILLSREVIIDADEFVTADELYAAMMQWVIHLEIHECREFFRVGPDMQAPFHPHRPEGQRAWERIA
;
A
#
# COMPACT_ATOMS: atom_id res chain seq x y z
N MET A 1 11.62 -6.38 -18.26
CA MET A 1 12.22 -7.60 -17.63
C MET A 1 11.25 -8.75 -17.80
N GLU A 2 11.68 -10.01 -17.73
CA GLU A 2 10.73 -11.13 -17.78
C GLU A 2 9.78 -11.10 -16.56
N ALA A 3 8.48 -11.34 -16.75
CA ALA A 3 7.48 -11.26 -15.69
C ALA A 3 7.80 -12.18 -14.50
N GLN A 4 8.31 -13.39 -14.77
CA GLN A 4 8.72 -14.31 -13.70
C GLN A 4 9.89 -13.75 -12.90
N GLN A 5 10.88 -13.13 -13.57
CA GLN A 5 12.00 -12.49 -12.89
C GLN A 5 11.54 -11.34 -11.99
N VAL A 6 10.58 -10.52 -12.45
CA VAL A 6 9.98 -9.46 -11.64
C VAL A 6 9.28 -10.02 -10.41
N ALA A 7 8.46 -11.07 -10.57
CA ALA A 7 7.78 -11.72 -9.46
C ALA A 7 8.78 -12.28 -8.42
N ASP A 8 9.83 -12.96 -8.87
CA ASP A 8 10.88 -13.52 -8.00
C ASP A 8 11.62 -12.43 -7.23
N LEU A 9 11.94 -11.31 -7.87
CA LEU A 9 12.59 -10.16 -7.22
C LEU A 9 11.70 -9.52 -6.16
N ILE A 10 10.40 -9.37 -6.42
CA ILE A 10 9.44 -8.84 -5.43
C ILE A 10 9.29 -9.81 -4.25
N ASN A 11 9.20 -11.11 -4.51
CA ASN A 11 9.12 -12.14 -3.46
C ASN A 11 10.38 -12.17 -2.58
N GLY A 12 11.52 -11.69 -3.09
CA GLY A 12 12.77 -11.54 -2.34
C GLY A 12 12.85 -10.28 -1.47
N ILE A 13 11.88 -9.36 -1.54
CA ILE A 13 11.92 -8.12 -0.77
C ILE A 13 11.69 -8.41 0.71
N SER A 14 12.70 -8.11 1.53
CA SER A 14 12.56 -7.95 2.97
C SER A 14 12.41 -6.47 3.31
N PHE A 15 11.41 -6.16 4.13
CA PHE A 15 11.16 -4.79 4.59
C PHE A 15 10.94 -4.77 6.11
N ARG A 16 10.40 -3.69 6.64
CA ARG A 16 10.18 -3.49 8.08
C ARG A 16 9.29 -4.60 8.68
N PRO A 17 9.36 -4.83 10.01
CA PRO A 17 8.50 -5.80 10.69
C PRO A 17 7.01 -5.58 10.41
N GLY A 18 6.24 -6.67 10.33
CA GLY A 18 4.81 -6.65 10.01
C GLY A 18 4.50 -6.53 8.52
N TRP A 19 5.49 -6.35 7.65
CA TRP A 19 5.31 -6.25 6.19
C TRP A 19 5.80 -7.48 5.47
N ARG A 20 5.00 -7.95 4.52
CA ARG A 20 5.37 -9.04 3.60
C ARG A 20 4.94 -8.69 2.19
N PHE A 21 5.79 -8.97 1.22
CA PHE A 21 5.46 -8.86 -0.20
C PHE A 21 5.26 -10.25 -0.79
N GLN A 22 4.31 -10.35 -1.70
CA GLN A 22 4.06 -11.53 -2.52
C GLN A 22 3.80 -11.09 -3.94
N ALA A 23 4.32 -11.83 -4.91
CA ALA A 23 4.08 -11.56 -6.31
C ALA A 23 3.90 -12.84 -7.11
N ARG A 24 3.03 -12.75 -8.13
CA ARG A 24 2.78 -13.83 -9.08
C ARG A 24 2.52 -13.28 -10.48
N VAL A 25 2.99 -14.01 -11.48
CA VAL A 25 2.64 -13.74 -12.88
C VAL A 25 1.14 -13.97 -13.05
N MET A 26 0.45 -13.04 -13.72
CA MET A 26 -1.01 -13.11 -13.87
C MET A 26 -1.42 -14.20 -14.87
N VAL A 27 -0.71 -14.28 -15.99
CA VAL A 27 -0.92 -15.25 -17.07
C VAL A 27 0.45 -15.60 -17.65
N ASP A 28 0.71 -16.89 -17.89
CA ASP A 28 1.97 -17.34 -18.49
C ASP A 28 2.23 -16.65 -19.85
N GLY A 29 3.42 -16.08 -20.01
CA GLY A 29 3.82 -15.36 -21.22
C GLY A 29 3.28 -13.92 -21.35
N ALA A 30 2.47 -13.45 -20.38
CA ALA A 30 2.09 -12.04 -20.29
C ALA A 30 3.09 -11.26 -19.41
N PRO A 31 3.34 -9.97 -19.69
CA PRO A 31 4.24 -9.15 -18.87
C PRO A 31 3.63 -8.75 -17.52
N CYS A 32 2.36 -9.06 -17.26
CA CYS A 32 1.65 -8.60 -16.07
C CYS A 32 1.97 -9.44 -14.82
N VAL A 33 2.39 -8.76 -13.75
CA VAL A 33 2.61 -9.33 -12.41
C VAL A 33 1.62 -8.71 -11.43
N ILE A 34 0.96 -9.54 -10.62
CA ILE A 34 0.23 -9.05 -9.45
C ILE A 34 1.20 -9.02 -8.28
N ALA A 35 1.45 -7.84 -7.73
CA ALA A 35 2.19 -7.65 -6.50
C ALA A 35 1.22 -7.32 -5.36
N GLN A 36 1.44 -7.94 -4.20
CA GLN A 36 0.62 -7.80 -3.01
C GLN A 36 1.49 -7.42 -1.81
N ALA A 37 1.06 -6.42 -1.06
CA ALA A 37 1.61 -6.06 0.23
C ALA A 37 0.63 -6.55 1.31
N LEU A 38 1.16 -7.36 2.22
CA LEU A 38 0.48 -7.83 3.42
C LEU A 38 1.06 -7.08 4.62
N VAL A 39 0.21 -6.36 5.34
CA VAL A 39 0.62 -5.44 6.40
C VAL A 39 -0.15 -5.72 7.67
N GLU A 40 0.56 -6.14 8.71
CA GLU A 40 0.02 -6.23 10.07
C GLU A 40 -0.18 -4.81 10.59
N THR A 41 -1.44 -4.46 10.88
CA THR A 41 -1.86 -3.14 11.33
C THR A 41 -3.11 -3.25 12.19
N VAL A 42 -3.73 -2.13 12.53
CA VAL A 42 -5.00 -2.07 13.26
C VAL A 42 -6.11 -1.53 12.36
N ASN A 43 -7.35 -1.79 12.74
CA ASN A 43 -8.49 -1.31 11.97
C ASN A 43 -8.66 0.21 12.10
N SER A 44 -8.47 0.94 11.00
CA SER A 44 -8.50 2.42 10.94
C SER A 44 -9.92 3.02 11.02
N ASN A 45 -10.96 2.19 11.13
CA ASN A 45 -12.35 2.63 11.23
C ASN A 45 -12.59 3.55 12.44
N ARG A 46 -13.54 4.47 12.29
CA ARG A 46 -13.81 5.51 13.31
C ARG A 46 -14.26 4.92 14.66
N ASP A 47 -15.06 3.87 14.65
CA ASP A 47 -15.54 3.19 15.87
C ASP A 47 -14.41 2.49 16.63
N GLN A 48 -13.35 2.06 15.92
CA GLN A 48 -12.12 1.53 16.50
C GLN A 48 -11.24 2.66 17.03
N ALA A 49 -11.11 3.76 16.29
CA ALA A 49 -10.38 4.95 16.72
C ALA A 49 -10.91 5.51 18.05
N LEU A 50 -12.24 5.55 18.23
CA LEU A 50 -12.88 5.95 19.49
C LEU A 50 -12.52 5.08 20.69
N LYS A 51 -12.01 3.86 20.45
CA LYS A 51 -11.61 2.88 21.47
C LYS A 51 -10.09 2.73 21.59
N GLY A 52 -9.31 3.50 20.83
CA GLY A 52 -7.85 3.40 20.80
C GLY A 52 -7.31 2.25 19.95
N TYR A 53 -8.02 1.84 18.90
CA TYR A 53 -7.59 0.83 17.91
C TYR A 53 -7.28 -0.57 18.48
N PRO A 54 -8.24 -1.22 19.17
CA PRO A 54 -7.99 -2.52 19.80
C PRO A 54 -7.97 -3.71 18.82
N GLU A 55 -8.48 -3.54 17.61
CA GLU A 55 -8.60 -4.61 16.62
C GLU A 55 -7.39 -4.63 15.69
N GLU A 56 -6.60 -5.70 15.78
CA GLU A 56 -5.52 -6.01 14.83
C GLU A 56 -6.10 -6.66 13.56
N ILE A 57 -5.57 -6.26 12.41
CA ILE A 57 -5.97 -6.77 11.10
C ILE A 57 -4.74 -7.01 10.22
N LEU A 58 -4.93 -7.83 9.19
CA LEU A 58 -3.98 -7.95 8.09
C LEU A 58 -4.51 -7.19 6.88
N LEU A 59 -3.95 -6.02 6.62
CA LEU A 59 -4.23 -5.26 5.41
C LEU A 59 -3.60 -5.98 4.21
N SER A 60 -4.38 -6.21 3.16
CA SER A 60 -3.92 -6.77 1.90
C SER A 60 -4.19 -5.79 0.76
N ARG A 61 -3.13 -5.31 0.12
CA ARG A 61 -3.20 -4.35 -1.00
C ARG A 61 -2.49 -4.92 -2.21
N GLU A 62 -3.17 -4.88 -3.35
CA GLU A 62 -2.64 -5.37 -4.61
C GLU A 62 -2.41 -4.24 -5.59
N VAL A 63 -1.40 -4.40 -6.44
CA VAL A 63 -1.13 -3.58 -7.60
C VAL A 63 -0.75 -4.49 -8.77
N ILE A 64 -1.16 -4.10 -9.97
CA ILE A 64 -0.73 -4.76 -11.20
C ILE A 64 0.46 -3.99 -11.73
N ILE A 65 1.54 -4.72 -12.00
CA ILE A 65 2.80 -4.20 -12.51
C ILE A 65 3.00 -4.76 -13.92
N ASP A 66 3.31 -3.89 -14.88
CA ASP A 66 3.76 -4.30 -16.21
C ASP A 66 5.29 -4.50 -16.18
N ALA A 67 5.74 -5.74 -16.35
CA ALA A 67 7.16 -6.10 -16.26
C ALA A 67 8.03 -5.46 -17.36
N ASP A 68 7.41 -5.02 -18.47
CA ASP A 68 8.12 -4.36 -19.57
C ASP A 68 8.54 -2.92 -19.22
N GLU A 69 7.95 -2.32 -18.19
CA GLU A 69 8.33 -0.98 -17.69
C GLU A 69 9.70 -0.95 -16.99
N PHE A 70 10.24 -2.12 -16.63
CA PHE A 70 11.47 -2.24 -15.85
C PHE A 70 12.58 -2.87 -16.68
N VAL A 71 13.68 -2.15 -16.85
CA VAL A 71 14.91 -2.63 -17.49
C VAL A 71 15.85 -3.21 -16.45
N THR A 72 15.86 -2.65 -15.24
CA THR A 72 16.75 -3.05 -14.14
C THR A 72 16.00 -3.37 -12.85
N ALA A 73 16.62 -4.15 -11.97
CA ALA A 73 16.07 -4.43 -10.64
C ALA A 73 15.95 -3.15 -9.78
N ASP A 74 16.85 -2.19 -9.93
CA ASP A 74 16.81 -0.93 -9.18
C ASP A 74 15.58 -0.08 -9.53
N GLU A 75 15.17 -0.05 -10.81
CA GLU A 75 13.93 0.61 -11.24
C GLU A 75 12.70 -0.05 -10.63
N LEU A 76 12.67 -1.39 -10.61
CA LEU A 76 11.60 -2.15 -9.96
C LEU A 76 11.54 -1.85 -8.45
N TYR A 77 12.69 -1.87 -7.77
CA TYR A 77 12.75 -1.57 -6.34
C TYR A 77 12.36 -0.12 -6.02
N ALA A 78 12.73 0.84 -6.87
CA ALA A 78 12.29 2.22 -6.75
C ALA A 78 10.76 2.33 -6.88
N ALA A 79 10.15 1.65 -7.86
CA ALA A 79 8.70 1.63 -8.02
C ALA A 79 7.99 0.95 -6.85
N MET A 80 8.51 -0.17 -6.35
CA MET A 80 7.98 -0.84 -5.15
C MET A 80 8.08 0.07 -3.91
N MET A 81 9.20 0.77 -3.73
CA MET A 81 9.35 1.74 -2.63
C MET A 81 8.36 2.91 -2.76
N GLN A 82 8.17 3.43 -3.99
CA GLN A 82 7.18 4.49 -4.23
C GLN A 82 5.76 4.01 -3.91
N TRP A 83 5.41 2.78 -4.27
CA TRP A 83 4.12 2.18 -3.92
C TRP A 83 3.94 2.05 -2.41
N VAL A 84 4.97 1.62 -1.67
CA VAL A 84 4.96 1.60 -0.20
C VAL A 84 4.72 2.99 0.37
N ILE A 85 5.42 4.03 -0.14
CA ILE A 85 5.22 5.41 0.31
C ILE A 85 3.77 5.86 0.07
N HIS A 86 3.18 5.54 -1.09
CA HIS A 86 1.78 5.86 -1.35
C HIS A 86 0.82 5.14 -0.40
N LEU A 87 1.07 3.87 -0.09
CA LEU A 87 0.30 3.13 0.91
C LEU A 87 0.42 3.76 2.29
N GLU A 88 1.62 4.12 2.73
CA GLU A 88 1.84 4.78 4.02
C GLU A 88 1.11 6.13 4.09
N ILE A 89 1.17 6.94 3.03
CA ILE A 89 0.45 8.22 2.98
C ILE A 89 -1.06 7.99 3.08
N HIS A 90 -1.57 6.98 2.36
CA HIS A 90 -2.98 6.59 2.44
C HIS A 90 -3.38 6.22 3.87
N GLU A 91 -2.66 5.31 4.51
CA GLU A 91 -2.93 4.88 5.89
C GLU A 91 -2.77 6.02 6.89
N CYS A 92 -1.72 6.85 6.76
CA CYS A 92 -1.55 8.05 7.60
C CYS A 92 -2.77 8.96 7.55
N ARG A 93 -3.37 9.14 6.37
CA ARG A 93 -4.60 9.93 6.21
C ARG A 93 -5.83 9.26 6.82
N GLU A 94 -5.86 7.93 6.91
CA GLU A 94 -6.90 7.20 7.63
C GLU A 94 -6.73 7.29 9.15
N PHE A 95 -5.51 7.26 9.66
CA PHE A 95 -5.19 7.32 11.09
C PHE A 95 -5.09 8.72 11.68
N PHE A 96 -4.90 9.76 10.85
CA PHE A 96 -4.87 11.13 11.34
C PHE A 96 -6.26 11.60 11.74
N ARG A 97 -6.57 11.49 13.04
CA ARG A 97 -7.85 11.81 13.65
C ARG A 97 -7.73 13.01 14.59
N VAL A 98 -8.75 13.86 14.61
CA VAL A 98 -8.78 15.10 15.42
C VAL A 98 -10.07 15.18 16.22
N GLY A 99 -9.93 15.64 17.47
CA GLY A 99 -11.04 15.94 18.37
C GLY A 99 -11.66 14.70 19.04
N PRO A 100 -12.60 14.91 19.99
CA PRO A 100 -13.23 13.82 20.74
C PRO A 100 -14.03 12.86 19.86
N ASP A 101 -14.49 13.36 18.71
CA ASP A 101 -15.26 12.62 17.73
C ASP A 101 -14.41 11.82 16.74
N MET A 102 -13.07 11.91 16.81
CA MET A 102 -12.13 11.25 15.91
C MET A 102 -12.44 11.53 14.42
N GLN A 103 -12.57 12.82 14.07
CA GLN A 103 -12.77 13.21 12.67
C GLN A 103 -11.46 13.05 11.88
N ALA A 104 -11.54 12.49 10.67
CA ALA A 104 -10.40 12.44 9.75
C ALA A 104 -10.55 13.53 8.67
N PRO A 105 -9.89 14.69 8.83
CA PRO A 105 -10.03 15.80 7.89
C PRO A 105 -9.44 15.50 6.50
N PHE A 106 -8.51 14.54 6.39
CA PHE A 106 -7.84 14.18 5.14
C PHE A 106 -8.19 12.78 4.63
N HIS A 107 -9.27 12.18 5.15
CA HIS A 107 -9.61 10.77 4.88
C HIS A 107 -9.68 10.49 3.37
N PRO A 108 -8.93 9.50 2.84
CA PRO A 108 -8.75 9.31 1.41
C PRO A 108 -10.01 8.88 0.68
N HIS A 109 -11.00 8.35 1.39
CA HIS A 109 -12.28 7.90 0.81
C HIS A 109 -13.42 8.92 0.95
N ARG A 110 -13.15 10.10 1.54
CA ARG A 110 -14.14 11.19 1.63
C ARG A 110 -13.81 12.27 0.61
N PRO A 111 -14.76 12.71 -0.22
CA PRO A 111 -14.51 13.78 -1.21
C PRO A 111 -13.95 15.07 -0.58
N GLU A 112 -14.43 15.45 0.61
CA GLU A 112 -13.91 16.61 1.34
C GLU A 112 -12.47 16.40 1.81
N GLY A 113 -12.13 15.17 2.24
CA GLY A 113 -10.79 14.82 2.67
C GLY A 113 -9.78 14.75 1.52
N GLN A 114 -10.22 14.32 0.34
CA GLN A 114 -9.43 14.39 -0.89
C GLN A 114 -9.14 15.85 -1.28
N ARG A 115 -10.17 16.69 -1.38
CA ARG A 115 -10.00 18.12 -1.71
C ARG A 115 -9.12 18.87 -0.70
N ALA A 116 -9.21 18.52 0.58
CA ALA A 116 -8.37 19.13 1.61
C ALA A 116 -6.89 18.73 1.44
N TRP A 117 -6.63 17.47 1.08
CA TRP A 117 -5.29 16.94 0.84
C TRP A 117 -4.63 17.54 -0.42
N GLU A 118 -5.37 17.65 -1.52
CA GLU A 118 -4.87 18.22 -2.79
C GLU A 118 -4.41 19.68 -2.70
N ARG A 119 -4.82 20.42 -1.66
CA ARG A 119 -4.38 21.81 -1.46
C ARG A 119 -2.97 21.94 -0.90
N ILE A 120 -2.41 20.86 -0.37
CA ILE A 120 -1.10 20.85 0.31
C ILE A 120 -0.10 19.88 -0.32
N ALA A 121 -0.55 19.03 -1.24
CA ALA A 121 0.23 18.01 -1.91
C ALA A 121 0.65 18.45 -3.32
#